data_AF-A0A1Y1BHK4-F1
#
_entry.id   AF-A0A1Y1BHK4-F1
#
_cell.length_a   1.000
_cell.length_b   1.000
_cell.length_c   1.000
_cell.angle_alpha   90.00
_cell.angle_beta   90.00
_cell.angle_gamma   90.00
#
_symmetry.space_group_name_H-M   'P 1'
#
loop_
_entity.id
_entity.type
_entity.pdbx_description
1 polymer ?
#
loop_
_entity_poly.entity_id
_entity_poly.type
_entity_poly.pdbx_seq_one_letter_code
_entity_poly.pdbx_strand_id
1 'polypeptide(L)'
;MAARRLVPICPELTAGFGVPRPPAEIVDGDSGQRVLAGAARVVEVTGADLTAPFIAGAQAAMTLAREHDCGFARLADGSPSRGSSFIYDGSVAGNRHAGAGVTAALLRQHGIEVFADTEIDALRKRLAQQGGAAHQPLPPEFCRCEKIILNQ
;
A
#
# COMPACT_ATOMS: atom_id res chain seq x y z
N MET A 1 -22.48 4.98 -19.05
CA MET A 1 -22.14 4.28 -17.80
C MET A 1 -20.68 4.58 -17.49
N ALA A 2 -20.37 5.24 -16.38
CA ALA A 2 -18.98 5.54 -16.02
C ALA A 2 -18.33 4.26 -15.48
N ALA A 3 -17.33 3.73 -16.19
CA ALA A 3 -16.56 2.58 -15.72
C ALA A 3 -15.88 2.97 -14.40
N ARG A 4 -16.18 2.24 -13.33
CA ARG A 4 -15.60 2.47 -11.99
C ARG A 4 -14.16 1.93 -11.99
N ARG A 5 -13.22 2.78 -12.41
CA ARG A 5 -11.78 2.45 -12.56
C ARG A 5 -10.98 2.38 -11.26
N LEU A 6 -11.65 2.56 -10.12
CA LEU A 6 -11.02 2.69 -8.82
C LEU A 6 -11.52 1.57 -7.91
N VAL A 7 -10.61 0.72 -7.46
CA VAL A 7 -10.90 -0.34 -6.50
C VAL A 7 -10.29 0.05 -5.15
N PRO A 8 -11.07 0.62 -4.21
CA PRO A 8 -10.55 1.00 -2.91
C PRO A 8 -10.28 -0.24 -2.04
N ILE A 9 -9.13 -0.26 -1.37
CA ILE A 9 -8.79 -1.26 -0.35
C ILE A 9 -7.96 -0.62 0.74
N CYS A 10 -8.21 -1.03 1.99
CA CYS A 10 -7.33 -0.80 3.11
C CYS A 10 -6.82 -2.18 3.59
N PRO A 11 -5.56 -2.55 3.28
CA PRO A 11 -5.00 -3.84 3.67
C PRO A 11 -5.13 -4.11 5.18
N GLU A 12 -5.09 -3.06 5.98
CA GLU A 12 -5.17 -3.15 7.44
C GLU A 12 -6.61 -3.51 7.89
N LEU A 13 -7.63 -2.86 7.35
CA LEU A 13 -9.02 -3.22 7.65
C LEU A 13 -9.35 -4.63 7.16
N THR A 14 -8.85 -5.00 5.97
CA THR A 14 -9.05 -6.35 5.43
C THR A 14 -8.33 -7.42 6.26
N ALA A 15 -7.24 -7.06 6.92
CA ALA A 15 -6.54 -7.91 7.90
C ALA A 15 -7.24 -7.98 9.27
N GLY A 16 -8.36 -7.30 9.47
CA GLY A 16 -9.15 -7.33 10.70
C GLY A 16 -8.67 -6.35 11.78
N PHE A 17 -7.84 -5.35 11.44
CA PHE A 17 -7.44 -4.34 12.41
C PHE A 17 -8.60 -3.39 12.79
N GLY A 18 -8.66 -3.02 14.07
CA GLY A 18 -9.55 -1.96 14.56
C GLY A 18 -9.09 -0.56 14.17
N VAL A 19 -9.98 0.44 14.24
CA VAL A 19 -9.65 1.86 14.04
C VAL A 19 -10.27 2.69 15.17
N PRO A 20 -9.47 3.45 15.95
CA PRO A 20 -8.01 3.60 15.85
C PRO A 20 -7.26 2.33 16.34
N ARG A 21 -6.05 2.12 15.81
CA ARG A 21 -5.10 1.11 16.31
C ARG A 21 -3.79 1.77 16.75
N PRO A 22 -3.03 1.15 17.65
CA PRO A 22 -1.69 1.62 17.96
C PRO A 22 -0.77 1.58 16.71
N PRO A 23 0.25 2.47 16.65
CA PRO A 23 1.22 2.47 15.56
C PRO A 23 2.01 1.17 15.51
N ALA A 24 2.32 0.73 14.29
CA ALA A 24 3.21 -0.39 14.02
C ALA A 24 4.24 0.00 12.98
N GLU A 25 5.42 -0.64 13.03
CA GLU A 25 6.56 -0.36 12.16
C GLU A 25 7.28 -1.66 11.77
N ILE A 26 8.03 -1.64 10.67
CA ILE A 26 8.94 -2.73 10.33
C ILE A 26 10.20 -2.52 11.16
N VAL A 27 10.59 -3.54 11.94
CA VAL A 27 11.71 -3.41 12.89
C VAL A 27 13.06 -3.40 12.19
N ASP A 28 14.10 -2.94 12.90
CA ASP A 28 15.51 -2.99 12.49
C ASP A 28 15.85 -2.24 11.18
N GLY A 29 15.02 -1.27 10.77
CA GLY A 29 15.20 -0.54 9.51
C GLY A 29 15.03 -1.43 8.27
N ASP A 30 14.35 -2.57 8.42
CA ASP A 30 14.09 -3.51 7.33
C ASP A 30 12.90 -3.05 6.46
N SER A 31 12.65 -3.80 5.38
CA SER A 31 11.61 -3.47 4.40
C SER A 31 10.56 -4.57 4.27
N GLY A 32 9.43 -4.22 3.66
CA GLY A 32 8.34 -5.15 3.38
C GLY A 32 8.77 -6.37 2.56
N GLN A 33 9.79 -6.23 1.69
CA GLN A 33 10.37 -7.36 0.97
C GLN A 33 10.97 -8.40 1.93
N ARG A 34 11.66 -7.95 2.99
CA ARG A 34 12.25 -8.85 3.99
C ARG A 34 11.19 -9.47 4.88
N VAL A 35 10.11 -8.75 5.18
CA VAL A 35 8.94 -9.30 5.87
C VAL A 35 8.32 -10.44 5.06
N LEU A 36 8.12 -10.25 3.75
CA LEU A 36 7.59 -11.28 2.85
C LEU A 36 8.54 -12.49 2.71
N ALA A 37 9.85 -12.27 2.83
CA ALA A 37 10.86 -13.34 2.83
C ALA A 37 11.01 -14.05 4.20
N GLY A 38 10.26 -13.63 5.23
CA GLY A 38 10.38 -14.17 6.59
C GLY A 38 11.65 -13.73 7.34
N ALA A 39 12.33 -12.69 6.86
CA ALA A 39 13.60 -12.18 7.39
C ALA A 39 13.46 -10.89 8.20
N ALA A 40 12.24 -10.37 8.35
CA ALA A 40 11.91 -9.17 9.14
C ALA A 40 10.50 -9.31 9.74
N ARG A 41 10.16 -8.43 10.69
CA ARG A 41 8.87 -8.45 11.39
C ARG A 41 8.21 -7.08 11.40
N VAL A 42 6.88 -7.07 11.49
CA VAL A 42 6.09 -5.87 11.76
C VAL A 42 5.67 -5.91 13.22
N VAL A 43 6.08 -4.92 14.00
CA VAL A 43 5.81 -4.88 15.44
C VAL A 43 5.05 -3.62 15.78
N GLU A 44 4.03 -3.76 16.63
CA GLU A 44 3.27 -2.64 17.19
C GLU A 44 4.02 -2.00 18.36
N VAL A 45 3.73 -0.74 18.69
CA VAL A 45 4.29 -0.05 19.87
C VAL A 45 4.06 -0.80 21.19
N THR A 46 3.05 -1.67 21.26
CA THR A 46 2.77 -2.53 22.41
C THR A 46 3.72 -3.72 22.53
N GLY A 47 4.56 -3.97 21.51
CA GLY A 47 5.42 -5.14 21.37
C GLY A 47 4.76 -6.33 20.68
N ALA A 48 3.49 -6.20 20.27
CA ALA A 48 2.79 -7.27 19.55
C ALA A 48 3.38 -7.48 18.15
N ASP A 49 3.65 -8.74 17.80
CA ASP A 49 4.04 -9.12 16.44
C ASP A 49 2.81 -9.16 15.53
N LEU A 50 2.75 -8.23 14.59
CA LEU A 50 1.66 -8.07 13.63
C LEU A 50 2.04 -8.55 12.22
N THR A 51 3.15 -9.27 12.08
CA THR A 51 3.68 -9.71 10.79
C THR A 51 2.65 -10.48 9.96
N ALA A 52 2.01 -11.49 10.56
CA ALA A 52 1.03 -12.33 9.86
C ALA A 52 -0.22 -11.54 9.39
N PRO A 53 -0.88 -10.72 10.23
CA PRO A 53 -1.95 -9.85 9.76
C PRO A 53 -1.55 -8.91 8.62
N PHE A 54 -0.36 -8.31 8.65
CA PHE A 54 0.10 -7.43 7.58
C PHE A 54 0.33 -8.17 6.26
N ILE A 55 0.89 -9.39 6.32
CA ILE A 55 1.03 -10.27 5.15
C ILE A 55 -0.35 -10.64 4.59
N ALA A 56 -1.30 -11.01 5.46
CA ALA A 56 -2.67 -11.34 5.04
C ALA A 56 -3.37 -10.15 4.35
N GLY A 57 -3.22 -8.95 4.90
CA GLY A 57 -3.73 -7.72 4.29
C GLY A 57 -3.12 -7.43 2.92
N ALA A 58 -1.81 -7.62 2.78
CA ALA A 58 -1.11 -7.48 1.50
C ALA A 58 -1.62 -8.51 0.47
N GLN A 59 -1.78 -9.77 0.87
CA GLN A 59 -2.32 -10.83 0.01
C GLN A 59 -3.73 -10.51 -0.45
N ALA A 60 -4.60 -10.01 0.44
CA ALA A 60 -5.95 -9.61 0.05
C ALA A 60 -5.94 -8.46 -0.97
N ALA A 61 -5.04 -7.49 -0.82
CA ALA A 61 -4.84 -6.43 -1.80
C ALA A 61 -4.36 -6.96 -3.15
N MET A 62 -3.46 -7.95 -3.14
CA MET A 62 -3.00 -8.61 -4.36
C MET A 62 -4.13 -9.40 -5.05
N THR A 63 -4.91 -10.17 -4.29
CA THR A 63 -6.05 -10.93 -4.83
C THR A 63 -7.04 -9.98 -5.50
N LEU A 64 -7.39 -8.90 -4.83
CA LEU A 64 -8.29 -7.89 -5.39
C LEU A 64 -7.70 -7.22 -6.64
N ALA A 65 -6.38 -6.97 -6.67
CA ALA A 65 -5.71 -6.46 -7.85
C ALA A 65 -5.83 -7.42 -9.04
N ARG A 66 -5.68 -8.74 -8.80
CA ARG A 66 -5.80 -9.77 -9.83
C ARG A 66 -7.22 -9.94 -10.33
N GLU A 67 -8.20 -9.97 -9.43
CA GLU A 67 -9.63 -10.11 -9.77
C GLU A 67 -10.13 -8.97 -10.67
N HIS A 68 -9.48 -7.81 -10.55
CA HIS A 68 -9.78 -6.62 -11.34
C HIS A 68 -8.69 -6.30 -12.36
N ASP A 69 -7.83 -7.23 -12.75
CA ASP A 69 -6.79 -7.07 -13.79
C ASP A 69 -5.99 -5.75 -13.68
N CYS A 70 -5.69 -5.33 -12.46
CA CYS A 70 -5.09 -4.04 -12.21
C CYS A 70 -3.59 -4.02 -12.49
N GLY A 71 -3.16 -3.08 -13.32
CA GLY A 71 -1.73 -2.84 -13.61
C GLY A 71 -1.06 -1.82 -12.69
N PHE A 72 -1.85 -0.99 -11.99
CA PHE A 72 -1.34 0.13 -11.20
C PHE A 72 -1.97 0.18 -9.81
N ALA A 73 -1.17 0.57 -8.81
CA ALA A 73 -1.63 0.84 -7.46
C ALA A 73 -1.11 2.20 -7.00
N ARG A 74 -1.99 2.98 -6.34
CA ARG A 74 -1.58 4.23 -5.69
C ARG A 74 -1.70 4.05 -4.19
N LEU A 75 -0.58 4.21 -3.48
CA LEU A 75 -0.49 3.96 -2.05
C LEU A 75 0.05 5.19 -1.31
N ALA A 76 -0.36 5.36 -0.06
CA ALA A 76 0.14 6.44 0.79
C ALA A 76 1.48 6.05 1.44
N ASP A 77 2.44 6.96 1.40
CA ASP A 77 3.77 6.74 1.95
C ASP A 77 3.81 6.75 3.49
N GLY A 78 4.88 6.19 4.07
CA GLY A 78 5.13 6.20 5.50
C GLY A 78 4.40 5.13 6.33
N SER A 79 3.59 4.27 5.71
CA SER A 79 2.97 3.12 6.40
C SER A 79 3.82 1.86 6.22
N PRO A 80 4.00 1.01 7.26
CA PRO A 80 4.64 -0.31 7.11
C PRO A 80 3.87 -1.26 6.19
N SER A 81 2.59 -0.98 5.88
CA SER A 81 1.83 -1.72 4.87
C SER A 81 1.97 -1.09 3.49
N ARG A 82 1.60 0.19 3.36
CA ARG A 82 1.36 0.86 2.07
C ARG A 82 2.53 1.72 1.60
N GLY A 83 3.54 1.97 2.43
CA GLY A 83 4.68 2.81 2.08
C GLY A 83 5.33 2.36 0.79
N SER A 84 5.53 3.26 -0.16
CA SER A 84 6.03 2.95 -1.50
C SER A 84 7.42 3.51 -1.75
N SER A 85 7.72 4.68 -1.18
CA SER A 85 9.02 5.37 -1.29
C SER A 85 9.81 5.32 0.03
N PHE A 86 9.11 5.52 1.15
CA PHE A 86 9.70 5.50 2.48
C PHE A 86 8.79 4.84 3.51
N ILE A 87 9.42 4.32 4.56
CA ILE A 87 8.79 3.74 5.76
C ILE A 87 9.56 4.18 7.02
N TYR A 88 8.95 4.01 8.18
CA TYR A 88 9.62 4.21 9.46
C TYR A 88 10.53 3.02 9.79
N ASP A 89 11.64 3.28 10.48
CA ASP A 89 12.72 2.31 10.74
C ASP A 89 12.48 1.37 11.93
N GLY A 90 11.35 1.47 12.62
CA GLY A 90 11.05 0.62 13.78
C GLY A 90 11.58 1.15 15.10
N SER A 91 12.28 2.30 15.11
CA SER A 91 12.82 2.90 16.34
C SER A 91 11.79 3.62 17.20
N VAL A 92 10.56 3.85 16.69
CA VAL A 92 9.52 4.69 17.33
C VAL A 92 9.97 6.14 17.56
N ALA A 93 11.20 6.51 17.15
CA ALA A 93 11.74 7.86 17.22
C ALA A 93 11.29 8.73 16.03
N GLY A 94 10.49 8.18 15.12
CA GLY A 94 10.00 8.87 13.92
C GLY A 94 11.02 8.94 12.78
N ASN A 95 12.11 8.19 12.87
CA ASN A 95 13.11 8.07 11.82
C ASN A 95 12.54 7.34 10.61
N ARG A 96 12.92 7.79 9.41
CA ARG A 96 12.44 7.26 8.14
C ARG A 96 13.61 6.84 7.29
N HIS A 97 13.43 5.78 6.52
CA HIS A 97 14.39 5.35 5.53
C HIS A 97 13.71 5.03 4.20
N ALA A 98 14.51 5.01 3.13
CA ALA A 98 14.04 4.55 1.84
C ALA A 98 13.66 3.07 1.94
N GLY A 99 12.44 2.75 1.52
CA GLY A 99 11.88 1.42 1.69
C GLY A 99 10.41 1.35 1.31
N ALA A 100 9.92 0.13 1.13
CA ALA A 100 8.52 -0.13 0.84
C ALA A 100 7.92 -0.98 1.95
N GLY A 101 6.65 -0.73 2.28
CA GLY A 101 5.84 -1.55 3.17
C GLY A 101 5.45 -2.88 2.53
N VAL A 102 4.86 -3.76 3.33
CA VAL A 102 4.55 -5.16 2.95
C VAL A 102 3.64 -5.24 1.71
N THR A 103 2.58 -4.43 1.65
CA THR A 103 1.64 -4.41 0.51
C THR A 103 2.31 -3.87 -0.75
N ALA A 104 3.03 -2.75 -0.64
CA ALA A 104 3.73 -2.16 -1.78
C ALA A 104 4.79 -3.11 -2.36
N ALA A 105 5.54 -3.80 -1.49
CA ALA A 105 6.50 -4.81 -1.87
C ALA A 105 5.85 -5.99 -2.61
N LEU A 106 4.74 -6.52 -2.10
CA LEU A 106 4.04 -7.65 -2.70
C LEU A 106 3.47 -7.32 -4.08
N LEU A 107 2.82 -6.15 -4.22
CA LEU A 107 2.27 -5.70 -5.51
C LEU A 107 3.38 -5.55 -6.56
N ARG A 108 4.51 -4.94 -6.18
CA ARG A 108 5.68 -4.80 -7.07
C ARG A 108 6.26 -6.15 -7.49
N GLN A 109 6.36 -7.13 -6.58
CA GLN A 109 6.83 -8.48 -6.90
C GLN A 109 5.96 -9.20 -7.94
N HIS A 110 4.68 -8.84 -8.03
CA HIS A 110 3.76 -9.40 -9.01
C HIS A 110 3.54 -8.51 -10.25
N GLY A 111 4.41 -7.52 -10.48
CA GLY A 111 4.40 -6.72 -11.70
C GLY A 111 3.40 -5.56 -11.71
N ILE A 112 2.81 -5.22 -10.56
CA ILE A 112 1.96 -4.03 -10.43
C ILE A 112 2.86 -2.81 -10.18
N GLU A 113 2.67 -1.76 -10.97
CA GLU A 113 3.37 -0.50 -10.78
C GLU A 113 2.76 0.28 -9.61
N VAL A 114 3.57 0.54 -8.58
CA VAL A 114 3.14 1.21 -7.35
C VAL A 114 3.66 2.64 -7.32
N PHE A 115 2.74 3.60 -7.22
CA PHE A 115 3.01 5.03 -7.11
C PHE A 115 2.64 5.56 -5.72
N ALA A 116 3.44 6.50 -5.21
CA ALA A 116 3.09 7.24 -4.01
C ALA A 116 1.88 8.16 -4.25
N ASP A 117 1.24 8.59 -3.18
CA ASP A 117 0.17 9.59 -3.22
C ASP A 117 0.66 10.97 -3.71
N THR A 118 1.96 11.24 -3.60
CA THR A 118 2.63 12.43 -4.15
C THR A 118 2.95 12.31 -5.65
N GLU A 119 2.92 11.11 -6.22
CA GLU A 119 3.31 10.84 -7.61
C GLU A 119 2.11 10.79 -8.58
N ILE A 120 1.02 11.49 -8.25
CA ILE A 120 -0.22 11.49 -9.04
C ILE A 120 0.03 11.89 -10.49
N ASP A 121 0.88 12.89 -10.74
CA ASP A 121 1.16 13.35 -12.11
C ASP A 121 1.95 12.31 -12.92
N ALA A 122 2.86 11.57 -12.28
CA ALA A 122 3.57 10.48 -12.93
C ALA A 122 2.62 9.34 -13.29
N LEU A 123 1.73 8.97 -12.37
CA LEU A 123 0.69 7.98 -12.60
C LEU A 123 -0.24 8.40 -13.76
N ARG A 124 -0.67 9.67 -13.82
CA ARG A 124 -1.49 10.19 -14.92
C ARG A 124 -0.79 10.10 -16.27
N LYS A 125 0.50 10.43 -16.33
CA LYS A 125 1.31 10.28 -17.55
C LYS A 125 1.42 8.82 -17.97
N ARG A 126 1.66 7.91 -17.03
CA ARG A 126 1.79 6.48 -17.27
C ARG A 126 0.49 5.86 -17.81
N LEU A 127 -0.65 6.21 -17.22
CA LEU A 127 -1.97 5.81 -17.69
C LEU A 127 -2.25 6.34 -19.11
N ALA A 128 -1.89 7.60 -19.40
CA ALA A 128 -2.08 8.19 -20.72
C ALA A 128 -1.25 7.48 -21.81
N GLN A 129 -0.11 6.89 -21.46
CA GLN A 129 0.76 6.15 -22.38
C GLN A 129 0.27 4.72 -22.67
N GLN A 130 -0.62 4.13 -21.84
CA GLN A 130 -1.12 2.75 -22.03
C GLN A 130 -2.42 2.62 -22.83
N GLY A 131 -3.17 3.70 -23.05
CA GLY A 131 -4.42 3.67 -23.84
C GLY A 131 -5.51 4.53 -23.21
N GLY A 132 -5.97 5.57 -23.92
CA GLY A 132 -6.78 6.65 -23.37
C GLY A 132 -8.19 6.27 -22.89
N ALA A 133 -8.56 6.75 -21.70
CA ALA A 133 -9.85 7.42 -21.50
C ALA A 133 -9.81 8.34 -20.27
N ALA A 134 -10.66 9.36 -20.29
CA ALA A 134 -10.71 10.52 -19.40
C ALA A 134 -10.47 10.24 -17.90
N HIS A 135 -9.63 11.10 -17.31
CA HIS A 135 -9.38 11.22 -15.88
C HIS A 135 -10.53 12.02 -15.23
N GLN A 136 -11.30 11.40 -14.33
CA GLN A 136 -12.22 12.15 -13.46
C GLN A 136 -11.50 12.46 -12.13
N PRO A 137 -11.50 13.73 -11.68
CA PRO A 137 -10.88 14.10 -10.40
C PRO A 137 -11.59 13.43 -9.22
N LEU A 138 -10.80 13.01 -8.24
CA LEU A 138 -11.29 12.38 -7.00
C LEU A 138 -12.00 13.43 -6.12
N PRO A 139 -13.20 13.15 -5.59
CA PRO A 139 -13.86 14.05 -4.67
C PRO A 139 -13.13 14.11 -3.31
N PRO A 140 -13.18 15.26 -2.61
CA PRO A 140 -12.38 15.53 -1.42
C PRO A 140 -12.81 14.76 -0.15
N GLU A 141 -13.92 14.02 -0.19
CA GLU A 141 -14.55 13.39 0.99
C GLU A 141 -14.21 11.91 1.21
N PHE A 142 -13.28 11.33 0.44
CA PHE A 142 -12.80 9.97 0.68
C PHE A 142 -11.85 9.90 1.88
N CYS A 143 -12.28 9.16 2.89
CA CYS A 143 -11.68 8.94 4.21
C CYS A 143 -10.16 8.70 4.14
N ARG A 144 -9.41 9.27 5.09
CA ARG A 144 -7.94 9.28 5.19
C ARG A 144 -7.25 7.89 5.23
N CYS A 145 -8.00 6.78 5.21
CA CYS A 145 -7.47 5.41 5.18
C CYS A 145 -7.59 4.70 3.82
N GLU A 146 -8.24 5.29 2.82
CA GLU A 146 -8.51 4.61 1.55
C GLU A 146 -7.56 5.09 0.45
N LYS A 147 -7.24 4.20 -0.50
CA LYS A 147 -7.10 4.42 -1.96
C LYS A 147 -5.96 3.56 -2.53
N ILE A 148 -5.95 3.02 -3.75
CA ILE A 148 -6.89 2.71 -4.85
C ILE A 148 -6.07 1.74 -5.74
N ILE A 149 -6.64 0.63 -6.19
CA ILE A 149 -6.08 -0.18 -7.29
C ILE A 149 -6.79 0.26 -8.58
N LEU A 150 -6.02 0.56 -9.63
CA LEU A 150 -6.54 1.04 -10.90
C LEU A 150 -6.61 -0.10 -11.91
N ASN A 151 -7.83 -0.35 -12.40
CA ASN A 151 -8.08 -1.23 -13.53
C ASN A 151 -7.94 -0.44 -14.86
N GLN A 152 -7.53 -1.13 -15.91
CA GLN A 152 -7.47 -0.67 -17.31
C GLN A 152 -8.87 -0.18 -17.77
#